data_AF-A0A813RGA2-F1
#
_entry.id   AF-A0A813RGA2-F1
#
_cell.length_a   1.000
_cell.length_b   1.000
_cell.length_c   1.000
_cell.angle_alpha   90.00
_cell.angle_beta   90.00
_cell.angle_gamma   90.00
#
_symmetry.space_group_name_H-M   'P 1'
#
loop_
_entity.id
_entity.type
_entity.pdbx_description
1 polymer ?
#
loop_
_entity_poly.entity_id
_entity_poly.type
_entity_poly.pdbx_seq_one_letter_code
_entity_poly.pdbx_strand_id
1 'polypeptide(L)'
;MLIFRSILPLSVLSFFCTLTWRNLGQQPATYLRGGVRLYDQVTRMLIAQSLAILITSFPNMIWQIYTVSSNSIDKSALRNAQENLINTICVLIGFSTHAISFYIYLLASPTFRKNVKQMFLRFRQIAPLTNLDTGKITIIDGHQQTILPTS
;
A
#
# COMPACT_ATOMS: atom_id res chain seq x y z
N MET A 1 11.25 25.35 -14.18
CA MET A 1 11.51 23.91 -14.39
C MET A 1 10.87 22.96 -13.36
N LEU A 2 10.52 23.41 -12.15
CA LEU A 2 9.82 22.56 -11.15
C LEU A 2 8.37 22.21 -11.54
N ILE A 3 7.64 23.16 -12.11
CA ILE A 3 6.24 22.97 -12.54
C ILE A 3 6.12 21.81 -13.55
N PHE A 4 7.05 21.70 -14.50
CA PHE A 4 7.06 20.63 -15.49
C PHE A 4 7.28 19.25 -14.87
N ARG A 5 8.12 19.16 -13.81
CA ARG A 5 8.36 17.91 -13.07
C ARG A 5 7.16 17.45 -12.26
N SER A 6 6.28 18.34 -11.84
CA SER A 6 5.09 17.97 -11.06
C SER A 6 3.87 17.72 -11.95
N ILE A 7 3.70 18.47 -13.04
CA ILE A 7 2.54 18.36 -13.92
C ILE A 7 2.65 17.13 -14.84
N LEU A 8 3.83 16.87 -15.40
CA LEU A 8 4.04 15.76 -16.34
C LEU A 8 3.70 14.38 -15.74
N PRO A 9 4.18 13.99 -14.54
CA PRO A 9 3.80 12.70 -13.98
C PRO A 9 2.32 12.61 -13.66
N LEU A 10 1.68 13.70 -13.20
CA LEU A 10 0.25 13.71 -12.90
C LEU A 10 -0.62 13.59 -14.15
N SER A 11 -0.25 14.26 -15.24
CA SER A 11 -0.98 14.16 -16.51
C SER A 11 -0.85 12.76 -17.12
N VAL A 12 0.35 12.18 -17.07
CA VAL A 12 0.62 10.80 -17.51
C VAL A 12 -0.19 9.81 -16.66
N LEU A 13 -0.14 9.92 -15.32
CA LEU A 13 -0.94 9.08 -14.41
C LEU A 13 -2.44 9.21 -14.68
N SER A 14 -2.94 10.42 -14.87
CA SER A 14 -4.36 10.66 -15.17
C SER A 14 -4.77 10.03 -16.49
N PHE A 15 -3.92 10.13 -17.52
CA PHE A 15 -4.16 9.51 -18.83
C PHE A 15 -4.19 7.98 -18.73
N PHE A 16 -3.18 7.37 -18.10
CA PHE A 16 -3.13 5.92 -17.91
C PHE A 16 -4.28 5.41 -17.03
N CYS A 17 -4.66 6.16 -15.99
CA CYS A 17 -5.80 5.81 -15.15
C CYS A 17 -7.11 5.81 -15.96
N THR A 18 -7.30 6.80 -16.83
CA THR A 18 -8.47 6.89 -17.71
C THR A 18 -8.49 5.76 -18.74
N LEU A 19 -7.35 5.46 -19.37
CA LEU A 19 -7.24 4.33 -20.31
C LEU A 19 -7.52 3.00 -19.64
N THR A 20 -6.98 2.79 -18.43
CA THR A 20 -7.20 1.58 -17.64
C THR A 20 -8.68 1.42 -17.29
N TRP A 21 -9.34 2.52 -16.87
CA TRP A 21 -10.77 2.52 -16.59
C TRP A 21 -11.62 2.18 -17.82
N ARG A 22 -11.32 2.79 -18.98
CA ARG A 22 -12.04 2.53 -20.24
C ARG A 22 -11.81 1.10 -20.75
N ASN A 23 -10.60 0.57 -20.61
CA ASN A 23 -10.29 -0.80 -21.00
C ASN A 23 -11.06 -1.82 -20.12
N LEU A 24 -11.18 -1.54 -18.81
CA LEU A 24 -11.91 -2.40 -17.89
C LEU A 24 -13.42 -2.40 -18.15
N GLY A 25 -13.99 -1.25 -18.56
CA GLY A 25 -15.41 -1.13 -18.88
C GLY A 25 -15.84 -1.80 -20.19
N GLN A 26 -14.89 -2.12 -21.08
CA GLN A 26 -15.16 -2.74 -22.38
C GLN A 26 -14.91 -4.26 -22.41
N GLN A 27 -14.39 -4.87 -21.33
CA GLN A 27 -14.22 -6.32 -21.31
C GLN A 27 -15.57 -7.00 -21.05
N PRO A 28 -16.15 -7.72 -22.03
CA PRO A 28 -17.40 -8.42 -21.83
C PRO A 28 -17.21 -9.50 -20.75
N ALA A 29 -18.22 -9.64 -19.89
CA ALA A 29 -18.31 -10.60 -18.80
C ALA A 29 -18.18 -12.09 -19.21
N THR A 30 -17.75 -12.39 -20.44
CA THR A 30 -17.73 -13.73 -21.04
C THR A 30 -16.37 -14.44 -20.89
N TYR A 31 -15.30 -13.75 -20.48
CA TYR A 31 -13.94 -14.33 -20.29
C TYR A 31 -13.68 -14.92 -18.89
N LEU A 32 -14.73 -15.26 -18.13
CA LEU A 32 -14.74 -15.52 -16.68
C LEU A 32 -14.48 -16.98 -16.25
N ARG A 33 -13.33 -17.59 -16.57
CA ARG A 33 -12.93 -18.87 -15.94
C ARG A 33 -11.44 -18.87 -15.55
N GLY A 34 -11.16 -18.52 -14.28
CA GLY A 34 -9.94 -18.94 -13.58
C GLY A 34 -8.80 -17.91 -13.50
N GLY A 35 -8.31 -17.38 -14.62
CA GLY A 35 -7.07 -16.58 -14.64
C GLY A 35 -7.20 -15.08 -14.31
N VAL A 36 -8.39 -14.49 -14.54
CA VAL A 36 -8.56 -13.02 -14.54
C VAL A 36 -8.76 -12.41 -13.14
N ARG A 37 -9.08 -13.21 -12.12
CA ARG A 37 -9.37 -12.69 -10.77
C ARG A 37 -8.17 -11.96 -10.16
N LEU A 38 -6.95 -12.42 -10.47
CA LEU A 38 -5.72 -11.75 -10.07
C LEU A 38 -5.52 -10.45 -10.87
N TYR A 39 -5.79 -10.47 -12.18
CA TYR A 39 -5.63 -9.31 -13.07
C TYR A 39 -6.61 -8.18 -12.76
N ASP A 40 -7.89 -8.49 -12.53
CA ASP A 40 -8.91 -7.53 -12.08
C ASP A 40 -8.56 -6.94 -10.71
N GLN A 41 -8.08 -7.79 -9.79
CA GLN A 41 -7.67 -7.34 -8.47
C GLN A 41 -6.45 -6.40 -8.52
N VAL A 42 -5.43 -6.73 -9.30
CA VAL A 42 -4.25 -5.86 -9.52
C VAL A 42 -4.67 -4.56 -10.20
N THR A 43 -5.57 -4.63 -11.19
CA THR A 43 -6.04 -3.44 -11.91
C THR A 43 -6.84 -2.50 -11.02
N ARG A 44 -7.77 -3.02 -10.22
CA ARG A 44 -8.49 -2.22 -9.21
C ARG A 44 -7.56 -1.59 -8.18
N MET A 45 -6.51 -2.33 -7.78
CA MET A 45 -5.51 -1.80 -6.86
C MET A 45 -4.70 -0.67 -7.50
N LEU A 46 -4.29 -0.80 -8.77
CA LEU A 46 -3.59 0.24 -9.51
C LEU A 46 -4.45 1.49 -9.69
N ILE A 47 -5.75 1.34 -9.96
CA ILE A 47 -6.68 2.48 -10.05
C ILE A 47 -6.80 3.18 -8.69
N ALA A 48 -7.04 2.43 -7.61
CA ALA A 48 -7.14 2.99 -6.26
C ALA A 48 -5.84 3.71 -5.85
N GLN A 49 -4.69 3.10 -6.15
CA GLN A 49 -3.37 3.67 -5.90
C GLN A 49 -3.14 4.96 -6.69
N SER A 50 -3.55 4.98 -7.96
CA SER A 50 -3.44 6.16 -8.82
C SER A 50 -4.33 7.30 -8.31
N LEU A 51 -5.56 7.00 -7.91
CA LEU A 51 -6.46 7.98 -7.30
C LEU A 51 -5.91 8.54 -5.98
N ALA A 52 -5.36 7.69 -5.12
CA ALA A 52 -4.73 8.14 -3.88
C ALA A 52 -3.57 9.09 -4.15
N ILE A 53 -2.67 8.76 -5.09
CA ILE A 53 -1.55 9.62 -5.48
C ILE A 53 -2.06 10.95 -6.04
N LEU A 54 -3.11 10.95 -6.87
CA LEU A 54 -3.70 12.17 -7.40
C LEU A 54 -4.25 13.06 -6.27
N ILE A 55 -5.02 12.50 -5.34
CA ILE A 55 -5.62 13.24 -4.21
C ILE A 55 -4.54 13.82 -3.30
N THR A 56 -3.49 13.06 -2.98
CA THR A 56 -2.43 13.53 -2.09
C THR A 56 -1.47 14.51 -2.77
N SER A 57 -1.28 14.41 -4.09
CA SER A 57 -0.38 15.30 -4.84
C SER A 57 -1.04 16.62 -5.24
N PHE A 58 -2.36 16.67 -5.34
CA PHE A 58 -3.09 17.85 -5.79
C PHE A 58 -2.87 19.10 -4.91
N PRO A 59 -2.93 19.03 -3.57
CA PRO A 59 -2.65 20.18 -2.70
C PRO A 59 -1.22 20.73 -2.89
N ASN A 60 -0.25 19.83 -3.01
CA ASN A 60 1.15 20.19 -3.22
C ASN A 60 1.38 20.85 -4.59
N MET A 61 0.66 20.39 -5.62
CA MET A 61 0.71 21.02 -6.95
C MET A 61 0.18 22.46 -6.91
N ILE A 62 -0.98 22.68 -6.27
CA ILE A 62 -1.55 24.04 -6.10
C ILE A 62 -0.58 24.94 -5.35
N TRP A 63 0.01 24.42 -4.27
CA TRP A 63 0.99 25.14 -3.47
C TRP A 63 2.24 25.57 -4.26
N GLN A 64 2.76 24.69 -5.10
CA GLN A 64 3.89 24.97 -5.98
C GLN A 64 3.58 26.08 -6.99
N ILE A 65 2.38 26.04 -7.61
CA ILE A 65 1.95 27.08 -8.55
C ILE A 65 1.85 28.42 -7.82
N TYR A 66 1.20 28.45 -6.65
CA TYR A 66 1.10 29.65 -5.82
C TYR A 66 2.46 30.23 -5.42
N THR A 67 3.41 29.37 -5.04
CA THR A 67 4.76 29.80 -4.65
C THR A 67 5.51 30.43 -5.83
N VAL A 68 5.41 29.84 -7.02
CA VAL A 68 6.06 30.39 -8.23
C VAL A 68 5.41 31.72 -8.64
N SER A 69 4.08 31.84 -8.56
CA SER A 69 3.37 33.07 -8.93
C SER A 69 3.54 34.20 -7.93
N SER A 70 3.73 33.90 -6.64
CA SER A 70 3.86 34.91 -5.57
C SER A 70 5.31 35.21 -5.15
N ASN A 71 6.29 34.65 -5.86
CA ASN A 71 7.71 34.74 -5.48
C ASN A 71 8.29 36.16 -5.60
N SER A 72 7.66 37.04 -6.40
CA SER A 72 8.13 38.40 -6.65
C SER A 72 7.49 39.46 -5.74
N ILE A 73 6.63 39.04 -4.79
CA ILE A 73 5.90 39.95 -3.89
C ILE A 73 6.59 39.92 -2.54
N ASP A 74 6.92 41.10 -1.99
CA ASP A 74 7.43 41.20 -0.61
C ASP A 74 6.33 40.80 0.39
N LYS A 75 6.64 39.80 1.22
CA LYS A 75 5.68 39.19 2.15
C LYS A 75 5.97 39.65 3.57
N SER A 76 4.91 39.98 4.31
CA SER A 76 5.02 40.24 5.76
C SER A 76 5.38 38.97 6.53
N ALA A 77 5.99 39.13 7.72
CA ALA A 77 6.38 38.00 8.57
C ALA A 77 5.19 37.09 8.91
N LEU A 78 4.01 37.66 9.13
CA LEU A 78 2.77 36.91 9.39
C LEU A 78 2.37 36.06 8.18
N ARG A 79 2.43 36.62 6.98
CA ARG A 79 2.11 35.89 5.74
C ARG A 79 3.08 34.74 5.53
N ASN A 80 4.37 34.97 5.79
CA ASN A 80 5.39 33.94 5.63
C ASN A 80 5.19 32.76 6.62
N ALA A 81 4.78 33.05 7.86
CA ALA A 81 4.45 32.02 8.84
C ALA A 81 3.24 31.17 8.42
N GLN A 82 2.19 31.79 7.90
CA GLN A 82 1.02 31.08 7.36
C GLN A 82 1.38 30.21 6.16
N GLU A 83 2.21 30.72 5.26
CA GLU A 83 2.64 29.99 4.08
C GLU A 83 3.49 28.76 4.45
N ASN A 84 4.39 28.89 5.43
CA ASN A 84 5.14 27.75 5.96
C ASN A 84 4.25 26.68 6.61
N LEU A 85 3.19 27.09 7.32
CA LEU A 85 2.22 26.15 7.89
C LEU A 85 1.51 25.37 6.78
N ILE A 86 1.03 26.05 5.74
CA ILE A 86 0.34 25.42 4.60
C ILE A 86 1.29 24.44 3.90
N ASN A 87 2.54 24.86 3.64
CA ASN A 87 3.56 23.99 3.06
C ASN A 87 3.76 22.71 3.90
N THR A 88 3.85 22.86 5.23
CA THR A 88 4.01 21.72 6.16
C THR A 88 2.83 20.76 6.09
N ILE A 89 1.60 21.28 6.02
CA ILE A 89 0.38 20.47 5.85
C ILE A 89 0.42 19.73 4.51
N CYS A 90 0.78 20.39 3.42
CA CYS A 90 0.90 19.75 2.10
C CYS A 90 1.94 18.61 2.11
N VAL A 91 3.08 18.81 2.78
CA VAL A 91 4.12 17.79 2.94
C VAL A 91 3.63 16.60 3.78
N LEU A 92 2.91 16.86 4.88
CA LEU A 92 2.30 15.81 5.71
C LEU A 92 1.29 14.96 4.93
N ILE A 93 0.45 15.60 4.11
CA ILE A 93 -0.47 14.91 3.19
C ILE A 93 0.33 14.07 2.20
N GLY A 94 1.44 14.59 1.66
CA GLY A 94 2.35 13.83 0.81
C GLY A 94 2.85 12.54 1.47
N PHE A 95 3.32 12.62 2.72
CA PHE A 95 3.77 11.43 3.47
C PHE A 95 2.64 10.43 3.75
N SER A 96 1.41 10.91 3.94
CA SER A 96 0.25 10.02 4.15
C SER A 96 -0.03 9.09 2.97
N THR A 97 0.51 9.39 1.77
CA THR A 97 0.44 8.51 0.59
C THR A 97 0.98 7.11 0.89
N HIS A 98 2.05 6.98 1.67
CA HIS A 98 2.61 5.67 2.03
C HIS A 98 1.64 4.85 2.91
N ALA A 99 1.00 5.51 3.88
CA ALA A 99 -0.01 4.88 4.72
C ALA A 99 -1.26 4.50 3.90
N ILE A 100 -1.74 5.40 3.04
CA ILE A 100 -2.90 5.13 2.17
C ILE A 100 -2.61 3.95 1.23
N SER A 101 -1.40 3.89 0.67
CA SER A 101 -0.96 2.77 -0.16
C SER A 101 -1.09 1.46 0.60
N PHE A 102 -0.59 1.40 1.84
CA PHE A 102 -0.71 0.22 2.70
C PHE A 102 -2.17 -0.20 2.92
N TYR A 103 -3.08 0.75 3.18
CA TYR A 103 -4.51 0.44 3.31
C TYR A 103 -5.14 -0.05 2.00
N ILE A 104 -4.72 0.50 0.85
CA ILE A 104 -5.17 0.03 -0.47
C ILE A 104 -4.72 -1.40 -0.71
N TYR A 105 -3.46 -1.73 -0.42
CA TYR A 105 -2.95 -3.11 -0.49
C TYR A 105 -3.74 -4.06 0.42
N LEU A 106 -4.06 -3.61 1.63
CA LEU A 106 -4.84 -4.37 2.59
C LEU A 106 -6.28 -4.61 2.12
N LEU A 107 -6.93 -3.62 1.51
CA LEU A 107 -8.32 -3.74 1.05
C LEU A 107 -8.45 -4.52 -0.26
N ALA A 108 -7.53 -4.29 -1.21
CA ALA A 108 -7.62 -4.85 -2.55
C ALA A 108 -7.29 -6.35 -2.59
N SER A 109 -6.41 -6.86 -1.71
CA SER A 109 -5.91 -8.23 -1.82
C SER A 109 -6.39 -9.16 -0.70
N PRO A 110 -7.27 -10.14 -0.98
CA PRO A 110 -7.62 -11.20 -0.03
C PRO A 110 -6.39 -12.00 0.41
N THR A 111 -5.42 -12.21 -0.49
CA THR A 111 -4.16 -12.89 -0.20
C THR A 111 -3.31 -12.09 0.77
N PHE A 112 -3.23 -10.77 0.59
CA PHE A 112 -2.50 -9.88 1.50
C PHE A 112 -3.16 -9.83 2.89
N ARG A 113 -4.50 -9.77 2.97
CA ARG A 113 -5.23 -9.87 4.25
C ARG A 113 -4.95 -11.18 4.98
N LYS A 114 -4.88 -12.30 4.27
CA LYS A 114 -4.52 -13.61 4.85
C LYS A 114 -3.09 -13.60 5.42
N ASN A 115 -2.13 -13.07 4.67
CA ASN A 115 -0.73 -12.98 5.11
C ASN A 115 -0.55 -12.03 6.32
N VAL A 116 -1.19 -10.86 6.29
CA VAL A 116 -1.17 -9.91 7.42
C VAL A 116 -1.81 -10.53 8.65
N LYS A 117 -2.97 -11.19 8.51
CA LYS A 117 -3.62 -11.91 9.61
C LYS A 117 -2.73 -13.03 10.16
N GLN A 118 -2.04 -13.78 9.32
CA GLN A 118 -1.08 -14.80 9.75
C GLN A 118 0.11 -14.20 10.48
N MET A 119 0.62 -13.05 10.06
CA MET A 119 1.70 -12.34 10.76
C MET A 119 1.25 -11.95 12.18
N PHE A 120 0.11 -11.26 12.32
CA PHE A 120 -0.41 -10.86 13.63
C PHE A 120 -0.80 -12.05 14.52
N LEU A 121 -1.30 -13.16 13.96
CA LEU A 121 -1.62 -14.37 14.72
C LEU A 121 -0.36 -15.14 15.14
N ARG A 122 0.71 -15.17 14.33
CA ARG A 122 2.01 -15.74 14.73
C ARG A 122 2.71 -14.90 15.80
N PHE A 123 2.62 -13.57 15.74
CA PHE A 123 3.15 -12.70 16.80
C PHE A 123 2.49 -12.96 18.16
N ARG A 124 1.25 -13.45 18.18
CA ARG A 124 0.55 -13.85 19.40
C ARG A 124 1.06 -15.19 19.98
N GLN A 125 1.75 -16.01 19.20
CA GLN A 125 2.35 -17.29 19.63
C GLN A 125 3.78 -17.15 20.16
N ILE A 126 4.42 -15.99 19.98
CA ILE A 126 5.76 -15.66 20.50
C ILE A 126 5.64 -14.69 21.68
N ALA A 127 4.48 -14.65 22.36
CA ALA A 127 4.45 -14.28 23.76
C ALA A 127 5.08 -15.45 24.53
N PRO A 128 6.04 -15.20 25.44
CA PRO A 128 7.06 -16.17 25.80
C PRO A 128 6.42 -17.41 26.41
N LEU A 129 6.70 -18.56 25.79
CA LEU A 129 6.85 -19.83 26.49
C LEU A 129 7.92 -19.61 27.56
N THR A 130 7.49 -19.03 28.67
CA THR A 130 8.20 -19.08 29.94
C THR A 130 8.29 -20.56 30.26
N ASN A 131 9.51 -21.06 30.15
CA ASN A 131 9.95 -22.37 30.61
C ASN A 131 9.13 -22.85 31.80
N LEU A 132 8.42 -23.96 31.58
CA LEU A 132 8.27 -25.00 32.58
C LEU A 132 8.29 -26.33 31.81
N ASP A 133 9.51 -26.69 31.43
CA ASP A 133 9.95 -28.07 31.45
C ASP A 133 9.44 -28.73 32.72
N THR A 134 8.50 -29.65 32.60
CA THR A 134 8.43 -30.84 33.46
C THR A 134 7.70 -31.93 32.71
N GLY A 135 8.50 -32.68 31.94
CA GLY A 135 8.39 -34.13 31.83
C GLY A 135 7.08 -34.68 31.27
N LYS A 136 7.05 -34.88 29.95
CA LYS A 136 6.53 -36.12 29.33
C LYS A 136 6.89 -36.14 27.85
N ILE A 137 7.99 -36.80 27.55
CA ILE A 137 8.23 -37.36 26.23
C ILE A 137 7.30 -38.57 26.13
N THR A 138 6.18 -38.43 25.42
CA THR A 138 5.46 -39.58 24.87
C THR A 138 5.73 -39.59 23.38
N ILE A 139 6.70 -40.41 22.99
CA ILE A 139 6.88 -40.83 21.59
C ILE A 139 5.60 -41.57 21.21
N ILE A 140 4.83 -41.00 20.27
CA ILE A 140 3.77 -41.75 19.60
C ILE A 140 4.45 -42.45 18.43
N ASP A 141 4.86 -43.68 18.69
CA ASP A 141 5.33 -44.63 17.69
C ASP A 141 4.25 -44.86 16.64
N GLY A 142 4.68 -44.70 15.40
CA GLY A 142 3.97 -45.15 14.21
C GLY A 142 4.97 -45.75 13.22
N HIS A 143 5.90 -46.59 13.68
CA HIS A 143 6.54 -47.65 12.89
C HIS A 143 7.43 -48.53 13.77
N GLN A 144 6.95 -49.73 14.12
CA GLN A 144 7.78 -50.82 14.64
C GLN A 144 8.90 -51.16 13.63
N GLN A 145 10.15 -51.02 14.05
CA GLN A 145 11.27 -51.75 13.46
C GLN A 145 11.71 -52.83 14.45
N THR A 146 11.55 -54.09 14.02
CA THR A 146 12.02 -55.29 14.71
C THR A 146 13.53 -55.37 14.57
N ILE A 147 14.27 -55.41 15.68
CA ILE A 147 15.71 -55.72 15.68
C ILE A 147 15.91 -57.00 16.52
N LEU A 148 16.33 -58.08 15.85
CA LEU A 148 16.71 -59.36 16.44
C LEU A 148 18.13 -59.26 17.05
N PRO A 149 18.38 -59.82 18.24
CA PRO A 149 19.75 -60.01 18.71
C PRO A 149 20.37 -61.28 18.09
N THR A 150 21.52 -61.10 17.45
CA THR A 150 22.45 -62.18 17.10
C THR A 150 23.21 -62.63 18.34
N SER A 151 23.11 -63.94 18.62
CA SER A 151 24.04 -64.84 19.33
C SER A 151 24.96 -64.26 20.42
#